data_AF-A0A953VZF9-F1
#
_entry.id   AF-A0A953VZF9-F1
#
_cell.length_a   1.000
_cell.length_b   1.000
_cell.length_c   1.000
_cell.angle_alpha   90.00
_cell.angle_beta   90.00
_cell.angle_gamma   90.00
#
_symmetry.space_group_name_H-M   'P 1'
#
loop_
_entity.id
_entity.type
_entity.pdbx_description
1 polymer ?
#
loop_
_entity_poly.entity_id
_entity_poly.type
_entity_poly.pdbx_seq_one_letter_code
_entity_poly.pdbx_strand_id
1 'polypeptide(L)'
;MTDHTDAVLAVLRRAPGFADLRGEDCQMTRLGGLTNLVHLVDTGAQRVIVRIPGAGTEAYIDRAVEITNARAAWRAGVSAEVIWADAASGAMVTRAIDGIETMTPALFASRPGAPARAGQALARLHGSGETFAFRFELFAMID
;
A
#
# COMPACT_ATOMS: atom_id res chain seq x y z
N MET A 1 24.54 -0.97 -0.79
CA MET A 1 23.55 -0.98 -1.89
C MET A 1 22.39 -1.81 -1.39
N THR A 2 21.18 -1.27 -1.34
CA THR A 2 20.01 -1.89 -0.72
C THR A 2 19.67 -3.21 -1.40
N ASP A 3 19.72 -4.33 -0.65
CA ASP A 3 19.51 -5.73 -1.07
C ASP A 3 18.18 -6.02 -1.80
N HIS A 4 17.34 -5.01 -1.99
CA HIS A 4 16.00 -5.14 -2.53
C HIS A 4 15.75 -4.29 -3.78
N THR A 5 16.75 -3.53 -4.24
CA THR A 5 16.63 -2.62 -5.39
C THR A 5 16.14 -3.36 -6.63
N ASP A 6 16.73 -4.53 -6.92
CA ASP A 6 16.37 -5.32 -8.10
C ASP A 6 14.95 -5.89 -8.00
N ALA A 7 14.54 -6.35 -6.82
CA ALA A 7 13.19 -6.85 -6.58
C ALA A 7 12.14 -5.73 -6.74
N VAL A 8 12.44 -4.54 -6.22
CA VAL A 8 11.57 -3.36 -6.36
C VAL A 8 11.44 -2.95 -7.83
N LEU A 9 12.56 -2.87 -8.57
CA LEU A 9 12.54 -2.56 -10.00
C LEU A 9 11.81 -3.61 -10.82
N ALA A 10 12.00 -4.90 -10.51
CA ALA A 10 11.33 -5.99 -11.20
C ALA A 10 9.80 -5.88 -11.06
N VAL A 11 9.30 -5.50 -9.89
CA VAL A 11 7.87 -5.24 -9.68
C VAL A 11 7.44 -3.95 -10.39
N LEU A 12 8.19 -2.85 -10.21
CA LEU A 12 7.82 -1.56 -10.77
C LEU A 12 7.71 -1.59 -12.29
N ARG A 13 8.64 -2.26 -12.98
CA ARG A 13 8.62 -2.40 -14.45
C ARG A 13 7.40 -3.15 -15.01
N ARG A 14 6.67 -3.89 -14.18
CA ARG A 14 5.39 -4.52 -14.57
C ARG A 14 4.23 -3.53 -14.56
N ALA A 15 4.38 -2.38 -13.91
CA ALA A 15 3.37 -1.34 -13.86
C ALA A 15 3.37 -0.49 -15.17
N PRO A 16 2.20 -0.01 -15.63
CA PRO A 16 2.10 0.81 -16.84
C PRO A 16 2.94 2.09 -16.73
N GLY A 17 3.79 2.36 -17.73
CA GLY A 17 4.63 3.56 -17.80
C GLY A 17 6.01 3.43 -17.13
N PHE A 18 6.37 2.25 -16.61
CA PHE A 18 7.62 2.05 -15.85
C PHE A 18 8.55 0.99 -16.47
N ALA A 19 8.20 0.38 -17.61
CA ALA A 19 8.89 -0.80 -18.16
C ALA A 19 10.38 -0.57 -18.46
N ASP A 20 10.74 0.62 -18.94
CA ASP A 20 12.09 0.95 -19.39
C ASP A 20 12.97 1.61 -18.32
N LEU A 21 12.48 1.75 -17.08
CA LEU A 21 13.23 2.42 -16.01
C LEU A 21 14.47 1.62 -15.62
N ARG A 22 15.60 2.31 -15.46
CA ARG A 22 16.84 1.75 -14.92
C ARG A 22 16.97 2.14 -13.45
N GLY A 23 17.79 1.40 -12.72
CA GLY A 23 17.98 1.66 -11.28
C GLY A 23 18.55 3.05 -11.00
N GLU A 24 19.41 3.56 -11.90
CA GLU A 24 19.97 4.91 -11.84
C GLU A 24 18.95 6.03 -12.10
N ASP A 25 17.81 5.71 -12.73
CA ASP A 25 16.72 6.66 -12.99
C ASP A 25 15.78 6.79 -11.77
N CYS A 26 16.02 6.03 -10.70
CA CYS A 26 15.15 5.91 -9.54
C CYS A 26 15.87 6.26 -8.24
N GLN A 27 15.26 7.11 -7.42
CA GLN A 27 15.61 7.24 -6.01
C GLN A 27 14.67 6.38 -5.17
N MET A 28 15.22 5.42 -4.41
CA MET A 28 14.44 4.48 -3.63
C MET A 28 14.68 4.66 -2.13
N THR A 29 13.59 4.81 -1.38
CA THR A 29 13.61 4.93 0.07
C THR A 29 12.82 3.77 0.67
N ARG A 30 13.50 2.94 1.47
CA ARG A 30 12.83 1.89 2.25
C ARG A 30 11.92 2.55 3.29
N LEU A 31 10.64 2.18 3.28
CA LEU A 31 9.69 2.57 4.30
C LEU A 31 9.55 1.47 5.35
N GLY A 32 8.96 1.82 6.49
CA GLY A 32 8.59 0.86 7.53
C GLY A 32 7.62 -0.22 7.01
N GLY A 33 7.50 -1.30 7.77
CA GLY A 33 6.64 -2.43 7.42
C GLY A 33 7.20 -3.71 8.03
N LEU A 34 6.42 -4.36 8.89
CA LEU A 34 6.83 -5.60 9.56
C LEU A 34 6.78 -6.80 8.60
N THR A 35 5.67 -6.90 7.87
CA THR A 35 5.35 -8.06 7.02
C THR A 35 5.46 -7.78 5.54
N ASN A 36 5.65 -6.53 5.14
CA ASN A 36 5.77 -6.14 3.74
C ASN A 36 7.07 -5.37 3.51
N LEU A 37 7.69 -5.64 2.37
CA LEU A 37 8.77 -4.86 1.82
C LEU A 37 8.18 -3.67 1.07
N VAL A 38 8.23 -2.48 1.67
CA VAL A 38 7.60 -1.26 1.14
C VAL A 38 8.67 -0.23 0.80
N HIS A 39 8.69 0.25 -0.43
CA HIS A 39 9.59 1.32 -0.87
C HIS A 39 8.82 2.46 -1.50
N LEU A 40 9.21 3.69 -1.18
CA LEU A 40 8.94 4.85 -2.01
C LEU A 40 9.96 4.87 -3.14
N VAL A 41 9.48 4.96 -4.38
CA VAL A 41 10.31 5.12 -5.57
C VAL A 41 9.96 6.44 -6.23
N ASP A 42 10.95 7.29 -6.39
CA ASP A 42 10.87 8.57 -7.10
C ASP A 42 11.63 8.44 -8.42
N THR A 43 10.94 8.62 -9.55
CA THR A 43 11.50 8.53 -10.90
C THR A 43 11.81 9.92 -11.50
N GLY A 44 11.65 10.99 -10.72
CA GLY A 44 11.69 12.38 -11.18
C GLY A 44 10.41 12.83 -11.89
N ALA A 45 9.74 11.93 -12.63
CA ALA A 45 8.45 12.20 -13.27
C ALA A 45 7.26 11.86 -12.35
N GLN A 46 7.37 10.78 -11.58
CA GLN A 46 6.31 10.27 -10.72
C GLN A 46 6.87 9.64 -9.44
N ARG A 47 6.08 9.69 -8.37
CA ARG A 47 6.39 9.05 -7.09
C ARG A 47 5.38 7.96 -6.81
N VAL A 48 5.87 6.76 -6.53
CA VAL A 48 5.03 5.58 -6.30
C VAL A 48 5.50 4.81 -5.07
N ILE A 49 4.59 4.06 -4.46
CA ILE A 49 4.92 3.06 -3.44
C ILE A 49 4.92 1.69 -4.10
N VAL A 50 6.03 0.98 -3.98
CA VAL A 50 6.15 -0.43 -4.36
C VAL A 50 6.07 -1.27 -3.10
N ARG A 51 5.07 -2.14 -3.03
CA ARG A 51 4.83 -3.08 -1.94
C ARG A 51 5.00 -4.50 -2.45
N ILE A 52 5.90 -5.24 -1.81
CA ILE A 52 6.13 -6.66 -2.04
C ILE A 52 5.77 -7.40 -0.74
N PRO A 53 4.87 -8.39 -0.76
CA PRO A 53 4.57 -9.19 0.41
C PRO A 53 5.83 -9.87 0.96
N GLY A 54 5.95 -9.91 2.29
CA GLY A 54 6.98 -10.70 2.96
C GLY A 54 6.57 -12.17 3.06
N ALA A 55 7.58 -13.04 3.19
CA ALA A 55 7.38 -14.48 3.29
C ALA A 55 6.51 -14.87 4.49
N GLY A 56 5.63 -15.85 4.31
CA GLY A 56 4.76 -16.40 5.36
C GLY A 56 3.42 -15.69 5.51
N THR A 57 3.11 -14.74 4.62
CA THR A 57 1.82 -14.03 4.62
C THR A 57 0.79 -14.65 3.68
N GLU A 58 1.19 -15.68 2.94
CA GLU A 58 0.38 -16.38 1.93
C GLU A 58 -0.70 -17.26 2.55
N ALA A 59 -0.50 -17.73 3.78
CA ALA A 59 -1.40 -18.69 4.44
C ALA A 59 -2.73 -18.07 4.93
N TYR A 60 -2.82 -16.73 5.06
CA TYR A 60 -3.97 -16.07 5.66
C TYR A 60 -4.51 -14.87 4.87
N ILE A 61 -3.86 -14.47 3.77
CA ILE A 61 -4.26 -13.29 2.98
C ILE A 61 -4.58 -13.70 1.55
N ASP A 62 -5.85 -13.61 1.18
CA ASP A 62 -6.28 -13.68 -0.22
C ASP A 62 -5.92 -12.37 -0.94
N ARG A 63 -5.00 -12.46 -1.90
CA ARG A 63 -4.50 -11.30 -2.64
C ARG A 63 -5.52 -10.71 -3.59
N ALA A 64 -6.41 -11.51 -4.16
CA ALA A 64 -7.46 -11.01 -5.03
C ALA A 64 -8.48 -10.19 -4.22
N VAL A 65 -8.83 -10.65 -3.02
CA VAL A 65 -9.63 -9.89 -2.05
C VAL A 65 -8.94 -8.61 -1.64
N GLU A 66 -7.66 -8.66 -1.28
CA GLU A 66 -6.86 -7.49 -0.89
C GLU A 66 -6.84 -6.42 -1.99
N ILE A 67 -6.59 -6.80 -3.24
CA ILE A 67 -6.55 -5.89 -4.39
C ILE A 67 -7.93 -5.26 -4.62
N THR A 68 -9.00 -6.07 -4.54
CA THR A 68 -10.38 -5.59 -4.70
C THR A 68 -10.72 -4.54 -3.64
N ASN A 69 -10.38 -4.83 -2.39
CA ASN A 69 -10.67 -3.95 -1.25
C ASN A 69 -9.81 -2.69 -1.25
N ALA A 70 -8.54 -2.78 -1.67
CA ALA A 70 -7.68 -1.61 -1.82
C ALA A 70 -8.20 -0.64 -2.90
N ARG A 71 -8.70 -1.16 -4.03
CA ARG A 71 -9.33 -0.34 -5.08
C ARG A 71 -10.65 0.29 -4.61
N ALA A 72 -11.45 -0.44 -3.82
CA ALA A 72 -12.66 0.09 -3.20
C ALA A 72 -12.34 1.24 -2.22
N ALA A 73 -11.35 1.07 -1.33
CA ALA A 73 -10.91 2.11 -0.41
C ALA A 73 -10.38 3.38 -1.14
N TRP A 74 -9.78 3.21 -2.32
CA TRP A 74 -9.36 4.35 -3.14
C TRP A 74 -10.56 5.10 -3.73
N ARG A 75 -11.55 4.38 -4.29
CA ARG A 75 -12.79 4.99 -4.80
C ARG A 75 -13.59 5.69 -3.70
N ALA A 76 -13.56 5.16 -2.48
CA ALA A 76 -14.08 5.82 -1.29
C ALA A 76 -13.32 7.11 -0.91
N GLY A 77 -12.20 7.42 -1.55
CA GLY A 77 -11.37 8.57 -1.25
C GLY A 77 -10.64 8.48 0.09
N VAL A 78 -10.26 7.26 0.49
CA VAL A 78 -9.59 6.96 1.77
C VAL A 78 -8.15 6.46 1.56
N SER A 79 -7.91 5.58 0.58
CA SER A 79 -6.57 5.06 0.28
C SER A 79 -5.94 5.71 -0.96
N ALA A 80 -4.65 5.45 -1.15
CA ALA A 80 -3.95 5.78 -2.39
C ALA A 80 -4.48 4.95 -3.58
N GLU A 81 -4.33 5.52 -4.78
CA GLU A 81 -4.67 4.84 -6.03
C GLU A 81 -3.78 3.63 -6.27
N VAL A 82 -4.39 2.49 -6.61
CA VAL A 82 -3.69 1.29 -7.05
C VAL A 82 -3.40 1.41 -8.55
N ILE A 83 -2.15 1.72 -8.89
CA ILE A 83 -1.68 1.85 -10.29
C ILE A 83 -1.57 0.46 -10.93
N TRP A 84 -1.05 -0.50 -10.18
CA TRP A 84 -0.88 -1.87 -10.62
C TRP A 84 -0.89 -2.82 -9.43
N ALA A 85 -1.40 -4.04 -9.63
CA ALA A 85 -1.29 -5.10 -8.64
C ALA A 85 -1.39 -6.47 -9.31
N ASP A 86 -0.80 -7.47 -8.68
CA ASP A 86 -0.77 -8.86 -9.16
C ASP A 86 -1.21 -9.80 -8.05
N ALA A 87 -2.34 -10.51 -8.26
CA ALA A 87 -2.88 -11.42 -7.26
C ALA A 87 -1.98 -12.66 -7.06
N ALA A 88 -1.21 -13.06 -8.07
CA ALA A 88 -0.36 -14.24 -7.97
C ALA A 88 0.85 -14.01 -7.04
N SER A 89 1.50 -12.85 -7.17
CA SER A 89 2.63 -12.46 -6.30
C SER A 89 2.22 -11.66 -5.07
N GLY A 90 1.01 -11.09 -5.05
CA GLY A 90 0.55 -10.12 -4.07
C GLY A 90 1.25 -8.75 -4.14
N ALA A 91 2.12 -8.53 -5.14
CA ALA A 91 2.80 -7.27 -5.33
C ALA A 91 1.82 -6.16 -5.74
N MET A 92 2.06 -4.94 -5.25
CA MET A 92 1.20 -3.79 -5.48
C MET A 92 2.03 -2.52 -5.68
N VAL A 93 1.64 -1.71 -6.65
CA VAL A 93 2.18 -0.37 -6.91
C VAL A 93 1.06 0.64 -6.74
N THR A 94 1.25 1.60 -5.85
CA THR A 94 0.29 2.69 -5.61
C THR A 94 0.90 4.05 -5.85
N ARG A 95 0.06 5.07 -6.09
CA ARG A 95 0.53 6.45 -6.12
C ARG A 95 1.06 6.84 -4.74
N ALA A 96 2.23 7.49 -4.68
CA ALA A 96 2.70 8.08 -3.43
C ALA A 96 1.86 9.32 -3.09
N ILE A 97 1.56 9.51 -1.81
CA ILE A 97 0.87 10.70 -1.34
C ILE A 97 1.93 11.68 -0.84
N ASP A 98 1.93 12.90 -1.36
CA ASP A 98 2.89 13.93 -0.99
C ASP A 98 2.54 14.62 0.33
N GLY A 99 3.56 15.15 1.01
CA GLY A 99 3.37 15.92 2.24
C GLY A 99 2.78 15.11 3.40
N ILE A 100 2.91 13.79 3.38
CA ILE A 100 2.41 12.90 4.43
C ILE A 100 3.45 12.62 5.51
N GLU A 101 2.97 12.26 6.68
CA GLU A 101 3.75 11.72 7.78
C GLU A 101 3.12 10.39 8.20
N THR A 102 3.91 9.32 8.29
CA THR A 102 3.42 8.04 8.79
C THR A 102 3.14 8.17 10.28
N MET A 103 1.90 7.89 10.68
CA MET A 103 1.51 8.02 12.09
C MET A 103 2.22 6.99 12.96
N THR A 104 2.65 7.45 14.13
CA THR A 104 3.13 6.62 15.25
C THR A 104 2.26 6.91 16.47
N PRO A 105 2.27 6.07 17.52
CA PRO A 105 1.55 6.37 18.75
C PRO A 105 1.89 7.75 19.34
N ALA A 106 3.19 8.11 19.32
CA ALA A 106 3.66 9.41 19.80
C ALA A 106 3.13 10.58 18.95
N LEU A 107 3.13 10.44 17.62
CA LEU A 107 2.59 11.47 16.71
C LEU A 107 1.07 11.56 16.80
N PHE A 108 0.37 10.44 16.98
CA PHE A 108 -1.08 10.42 17.13
C PHE A 108 -1.54 11.17 18.39
N ALA A 109 -0.76 11.06 19.48
CA ALA A 109 -1.02 11.79 20.72
C ALA A 109 -0.62 13.28 20.64
N SER A 110 0.52 13.59 20.02
CA SER A 110 1.09 14.95 20.05
C SER A 110 0.61 15.86 18.92
N ARG A 111 0.20 15.33 17.77
CA ARG A 111 -0.22 16.14 16.61
C ARG A 111 -1.68 16.60 16.76
N PRO A 112 -1.95 17.91 16.81
CA PRO A 112 -3.32 18.41 16.96
C PRO A 112 -4.28 17.88 15.89
N GLY A 113 -5.44 17.39 16.35
CA GLY A 113 -6.51 16.87 15.50
C GLY A 113 -6.23 15.53 14.80
N ALA A 114 -5.11 14.86 15.08
CA ALA A 114 -4.82 13.55 14.46
C ALA A 114 -5.90 12.49 14.75
N PRO A 115 -6.42 12.33 15.99
CA PRO A 115 -7.50 11.40 16.25
C PRO A 115 -8.79 11.75 15.51
N ALA A 116 -9.14 13.03 15.44
CA ALA A 116 -10.33 13.50 14.72
C ALA A 116 -10.24 13.20 13.21
N ARG A 117 -9.08 13.46 12.58
CA ARG A 117 -8.86 13.14 11.16
C ARG A 117 -8.92 11.63 10.89
N ALA A 118 -8.39 10.81 11.80
CA ALA A 118 -8.51 9.36 11.69
C ALA A 118 -9.97 8.89 11.78
N GLY A 119 -10.74 9.43 12.74
CA GLY A 119 -12.17 9.17 12.86
C GLY A 119 -12.96 9.57 11.60
N GLN A 120 -12.63 10.71 11.00
CA GLN A 120 -13.24 11.16 9.74
C GLN A 120 -12.91 10.23 8.57
N ALA A 121 -11.68 9.74 8.46
CA ALA A 121 -11.29 8.79 7.43
C ALA A 121 -12.05 7.45 7.58
N LEU A 122 -12.18 6.95 8.81
CA LEU A 122 -12.96 5.74 9.11
C LEU A 122 -14.45 5.93 8.82
N ALA A 123 -15.03 7.06 9.24
CA ALA A 123 -16.43 7.39 8.96
C ALA A 123 -16.70 7.47 7.45
N ARG A 124 -15.78 8.09 6.69
CA ARG A 124 -15.84 8.12 5.23
C ARG A 124 -15.82 6.71 4.64
N LEU A 125 -14.93 5.84 5.11
CA LEU A 125 -14.83 4.47 4.61
C LEU A 125 -16.13 3.70 4.86
N HIS A 126 -16.62 3.73 6.10
CA HIS A 126 -17.84 3.03 6.51
C HIS A 126 -19.10 3.57 5.80
N GLY A 127 -19.14 4.88 5.52
CA GLY A 127 -20.25 5.53 4.84
C GLY A 127 -20.11 5.62 3.31
N SER A 128 -19.08 5.00 2.72
CA SER A 128 -18.74 5.20 1.30
C SER A 128 -19.71 4.53 0.32
N GLY A 129 -20.44 3.51 0.76
CA GLY A 129 -21.25 2.65 -0.11
C GLY A 129 -20.44 1.68 -0.97
N GLU A 130 -19.11 1.66 -0.84
CA GLU A 130 -18.25 0.69 -1.50
C GLU A 130 -18.47 -0.72 -0.94
N THR A 131 -18.38 -1.72 -1.81
CA THR A 131 -18.49 -3.13 -1.41
C THR A 131 -17.10 -3.75 -1.31
N PHE A 132 -16.82 -4.36 -0.16
CA PHE A 132 -15.60 -5.11 0.06
C PHE A 132 -15.87 -6.59 -0.24
N ALA A 133 -14.92 -7.22 -0.92
CA ALA A 133 -14.88 -8.67 -1.02
C ALA A 133 -14.52 -9.24 0.35
N PHE A 134 -15.06 -10.44 0.62
CA PHE A 134 -14.94 -11.17 1.89
C PHE A 134 -15.74 -10.56 3.05
N ARG A 135 -16.27 -11.46 3.90
CA ARG A 135 -16.95 -11.11 5.14
C ARG A 135 -16.06 -11.55 6.29
N PHE A 136 -15.66 -10.60 7.12
CA PHE A 136 -14.85 -10.89 8.30
C PHE A 136 -15.69 -11.63 9.35
N GLU A 137 -15.36 -12.90 9.56
CA GLU A 137 -16.00 -13.78 10.56
C GLU A 137 -14.99 -14.09 11.66
N LEU A 138 -14.97 -13.23 12.69
CA LEU A 138 -13.95 -13.24 13.75
C LEU A 138 -13.69 -14.64 14.32
N PHE A 139 -14.75 -15.38 14.66
CA PHE A 139 -14.62 -16.68 15.32
C PHE A 139 -14.11 -17.78 14.38
N ALA A 140 -14.45 -17.73 13.08
CA ALA A 140 -13.99 -18.71 12.11
C ALA A 140 -12.52 -18.54 11.70
N MET A 141 -11.88 -17.41 12.08
CA MET A 141 -10.52 -17.05 11.66
C MET A 141 -9.47 -17.16 12.78
N ILE A 142 -9.88 -17.56 14.00
CA ILE A 142 -8.98 -17.68 15.17
C ILE A 142 -8.75 -19.15 15.58
N ASP A 143 -9.48 -20.09 14.97
CA ASP A 143 -9.32 -21.55 15.19
C ASP A 143 -8.06 -22.13 14.55
#